data_AF-A0AA43RV22-F1
#
_entry.id   AF-A0AA43RV22-F1
#
_cell.length_a   1.000
_cell.length_b   1.000
_cell.length_c   1.000
_cell.angle_alpha   90.00
_cell.angle_beta   90.00
_cell.angle_gamma   90.00
#
_symmetry.space_group_name_H-M   'P 1'
#
loop_
_entity.id
_entity.type
_entity.pdbx_description
1 polymer ?
#
loop_
_entity_poly.entity_id
_entity_poly.type
_entity_poly.pdbx_seq_one_letter_code
_entity_poly.pdbx_strand_id
1 'polypeptide(L)' 'MARRKLSNSQIACITLLWGFLCYILLTYSEKIDFYVIFSLLASAIIIFVTIYKNIKSRDK' A
#
# COMPACT_ATOMS: atom_id res chain seq x y z
N MET A 1 -4.38 14.96 20.87
CA MET A 1 -4.16 13.67 20.19
C MET A 1 -3.02 13.86 19.19
N ALA A 2 -1.80 13.45 19.54
CA ALA A 2 -0.61 13.76 18.75
C ALA A 2 -0.71 13.14 17.36
N ARG A 3 -0.74 13.99 16.32
CA ARG A 3 -0.64 13.60 14.90
C ARG A 3 0.77 13.07 14.66
N ARG A 4 1.06 11.86 15.14
CA ARG A 4 2.34 11.19 14.94
C ARG A 4 2.57 11.10 13.43
N LYS A 5 3.56 11.84 12.93
CA LYS A 5 4.07 11.67 11.57
C LYS A 5 4.41 10.19 11.43
N LEU A 6 3.67 9.47 10.58
CA LEU A 6 3.98 8.09 10.23
C LEU A 6 5.44 8.06 9.77
N SER A 7 6.29 7.36 10.52
CA SER A 7 7.71 7.24 10.20
C SER A 7 7.86 6.50 8.87
N ASN A 8 8.93 6.80 8.12
CA ASN A 8 9.21 6.18 6.81
C ASN A 8 9.06 4.64 6.84
N SER A 9 9.51 4.02 7.94
CA SER A 9 9.42 2.58 8.15
C SER A 9 7.99 2.08 8.30
N GLN A 10 7.06 2.88 8.83
CA GLN A 10 5.65 2.51 8.95
C GLN A 10 4.98 2.45 7.58
N ILE A 11 5.32 3.37 6.68
CA ILE A 11 4.79 3.42 5.31
C ILE A 11 5.35 2.26 4.49
N ALA A 12 6.65 1.98 4.63
CA ALA A 12 7.27 0.80 4.04
C ALA A 12 6.64 -0.49 4.58
N CYS A 13 6.40 -0.57 5.90
CA CYS A 13 5.76 -1.72 6.52
C CYS A 13 4.32 -1.93 6.04
N ILE A 14 3.52 -0.86 5.91
CA ILE A 14 2.17 -0.91 5.34
C ILE A 14 2.21 -1.39 3.88
N THR A 15 3.17 -0.93 3.08
CA THR A 15 3.34 -1.36 1.67
C THR A 15 3.65 -2.85 1.57
N LEU A 16 4.57 -3.34 2.40
CA LEU A 16 4.92 -4.76 2.43
C LEU A 16 3.74 -5.62 2.87
N LEU A 17 3.04 -5.18 3.92
CA LEU A 17 1.86 -5.88 4.43
C LEU A 17 0.71 -5.87 3.41
N TRP A 18 0.54 -4.77 2.67
CA TRP A 18 -0.41 -4.66 1.57
C TRP A 18 -0.15 -5.72 0.50
N GLY A 19 1.10 -5.83 0.02
CA GLY A 19 1.47 -6.83 -0.98
C GLY A 19 1.23 -8.26 -0.50
N PHE A 20 1.56 -8.55 0.76
CA PHE A 20 1.31 -9.87 1.37
C PHE A 20 -0.18 -10.19 1.47
N LEU A 21 -0.99 -9.21 1.87
CA LEU A 21 -2.45 -9.37 1.96
C LEU A 21 -3.08 -9.57 0.56
N CYS A 22 -2.59 -8.83 -0.45
CA CYS A 22 -3.00 -9.00 -1.84
C CYS A 22 -2.65 -10.39 -2.37
N TYR A 23 -1.48 -10.92 -2.02
CA TYR A 23 -1.05 -12.26 -2.40
C TYR A 23 -1.95 -13.34 -1.79
N ILE A 24 -2.26 -13.23 -0.49
CA ILE A 24 -3.22 -14.13 0.17
C ILE A 24 -4.59 -14.01 -0.49
N LEU A 25 -5.08 -12.79 -0.71
CA LEU A 25 -6.38 -12.59 -1.35
C LEU A 25 -6.42 -13.24 -2.75
N LEU A 26 -5.36 -13.07 -3.55
CA LEU A 26 -5.28 -13.64 -4.88
C LEU A 26 -5.15 -15.17 -4.86
N THR A 27 -4.41 -15.74 -3.91
CA THR A 27 -4.28 -17.21 -3.81
C THR A 27 -5.54 -17.89 -3.28
N TYR A 28 -6.35 -17.20 -2.49
CA TYR A 28 -7.61 -17.72 -1.93
C TYR A 28 -8.84 -17.36 -2.76
N SER A 29 -8.75 -16.38 -3.66
CA SER A 29 -9.87 -15.96 -4.48
C SER A 29 -9.97 -16.83 -5.73
N GLU A 30 -10.81 -17.86 -5.65
CA GLU A 30 -11.11 -18.82 -6.74
C GLU A 30 -11.83 -18.18 -7.94
N LYS A 31 -12.30 -16.93 -7.77
CA LYS A 31 -12.95 -16.10 -8.80
C LYS A 31 -12.34 -14.71 -8.75
N ILE A 32 -11.54 -14.38 -9.76
CA ILE A 32 -10.96 -13.04 -9.90
C ILE A 32 -12.06 -12.10 -10.39
N ASP A 33 -12.81 -11.53 -9.46
CA ASP A 33 -13.78 -10.48 -9.75
C ASP A 33 -13.03 -9.20 -10.11
N PHE A 34 -13.34 -8.62 -11.28
CA PHE A 34 -12.74 -7.37 -11.77
C PHE A 34 -12.77 -6.24 -10.73
N TYR A 35 -13.77 -6.25 -9.86
CA TYR A 35 -13.88 -5.34 -8.72
C TYR A 35 -12.70 -5.45 -7.73
N VAL A 36 -12.24 -6.67 -7.44
CA VAL A 36 -11.12 -6.92 -6.53
C VAL A 36 -9.84 -6.35 -7.12
N ILE A 37 -9.58 -6.58 -8.41
CA ILE A 37 -8.43 -6.00 -9.12
C ILE A 37 -8.48 -4.48 -9.08
N PHE A 38 -9.63 -3.87 -9.38
CA PHE A 38 -9.77 -2.42 -9.40
C PHE A 38 -9.51 -1.80 -8.01
N SER A 39 -10.05 -2.42 -6.96
CA SER A 39 -9.81 -2.04 -5.57
C SER A 39 -8.34 -2.17 -5.17
N LEU A 40 -7.69 -3.26 -5.59
CA LEU A 40 -6.26 -3.50 -5.39
C LEU A 40 -5.41 -2.39 -6.03
N LEU A 41 -5.74 -2.04 -7.27
CA LEU A 41 -5.04 -1.04 -8.06
C LEU A 41 -5.20 0.36 -7.44
N ALA A 42 -6.43 0.72 -7.06
CA ALA A 42 -6.73 2.01 -6.43
C ALA A 42 -5.94 2.19 -5.13
N SER A 43 -5.90 1.17 -4.27
CA SER A 43 -5.13 1.26 -3.04
C SER A 43 -3.60 1.22 -3.27
N ALA A 44 -3.13 0.46 -4.26
CA ALA A 44 -1.73 0.49 -4.67
C ALA A 44 -1.28 1.90 -5.08
N ILE A 45 -2.12 2.65 -5.81
CA ILE A 45 -1.84 4.05 -6.20
C ILE A 45 -1.70 4.94 -4.95
N ILE A 46 -2.56 4.79 -3.95
CA ILE A 46 -2.50 5.58 -2.71
C ILE A 46 -1.17 5.32 -1.96
N ILE A 47 -0.79 4.05 -1.87
CA ILE A 47 0.48 3.65 -1.24
C ILE A 47 1.67 4.19 -2.03
N PHE A 48 1.62 4.10 -3.36
CA PHE A 48 2.65 4.63 -4.26
C PHE A 48 2.86 6.12 -4.06
N VAL A 49 1.80 6.93 -4.07
CA VAL A 49 1.89 8.38 -3.78
C VAL A 49 2.55 8.64 -2.43
N THR A 50 2.19 7.84 -1.42
CA THR A 50 2.77 7.94 -0.08
C THR A 50 4.29 7.66 -0.13
N ILE A 51 4.73 6.63 -0.84
CA ILE A 51 6.16 6.31 -1.02
C ILE A 51 6.90 7.44 -1.76
N TYR A 52 6.37 7.92 -2.88
CA TYR A 52 6.99 9.00 -3.67
C TYR A 52 7.20 10.25 -2.83
N LYS A 53 6.20 10.61 -2.02
CA LYS A 53 6.31 11.75 -1.11
C LYS A 53 7.39 11.55 -0.05
N ASN A 54 7.60 10.32 0.44
CA ASN A 54 8.67 10.02 1.41
C ASN A 54 10.05 10.05 0.76
N ILE A 55 10.22 9.46 -0.44
CA ILE A 55 11.49 9.47 -1.18
C ILE A 55 11.90 10.91 -1.48
N LYS A 56 10.98 11.73 -2.00
CA LYS A 56 11.25 13.15 -2.29
C LYS A 56 11.59 13.96 -1.03
N SER A 57 11.14 13.54 0.15
CA SER A 57 11.48 14.21 1.40
C SER A 57 12.86 13.84 1.96
N ARG A 58 13.54 12.84 1.39
CA ARG A 58 14.92 12.43 1.72
C ARG A 58 15.98 13.07 0.82
N ASP A 59 15.56 13.58 -0.34
CA ASP A 59 16.40 14.24 -1.35
C ASP A 59 16.58 15.75 -1.09
N LYS A 60 15.80 16.32 -0.16
CA LYS A 60 16.01 17.67 0.40
C LYS A 60 16.70 17.57 1.75
#